data_AF-A0A1H4QKS3-F1
#
_entry.id   AF-A0A1H4QKS3-F1
#
_cell.length_a   1.000
_cell.length_b   1.000
_cell.length_c   1.000
_cell.angle_alpha   90.00
_cell.angle_beta   90.00
_cell.angle_gamma   90.00
#
_symmetry.space_group_name_H-M   'P 1'
#
loop_
_entity.id
_entity.type
_entity.pdbx_description
1 polymer ?
#
loop_
_entity_poly.entity_id
_entity_poly.type
_entity_poly.pdbx_seq_one_letter_code
_entity_poly.pdbx_strand_id
1 'polypeptide(L)'
;MVPSAKSFFEEVRAVYAETAAALELSGPVETTHVLPVSAYKRGALAYRVSLDFREGAVECDVSFTTDSLTFTVDIEPLAIAAGVVEKRGGISYSARNLKQMRKSLLGQAGYVQRVHPLLTDATTIEDLMRRAGAREWHGHRSTPEQ
;
A
#
# COMPACT_ATOMS: atom_id res chain seq x y z
N MET A 1 -4.68 -22.55 7.24
CA MET A 1 -3.33 -22.58 6.68
C MET A 1 -3.10 -21.26 5.99
N VAL A 2 -2.00 -20.58 6.31
CA VAL A 2 -1.64 -19.31 5.68
C VAL A 2 -1.41 -19.55 4.18
N PRO A 3 -1.94 -18.70 3.27
CA PRO A 3 -1.73 -18.82 1.83
C PRO A 3 -0.25 -18.82 1.45
N SER A 4 0.09 -19.43 0.31
CA SER A 4 1.44 -19.36 -0.26
C SER A 4 1.70 -18.01 -0.93
N ALA A 5 2.97 -17.68 -1.22
CA ALA A 5 3.32 -16.48 -2.00
C ALA A 5 2.63 -16.45 -3.38
N LYS A 6 2.55 -17.61 -4.06
CA LYS A 6 1.87 -17.73 -5.35
C LYS A 6 0.39 -17.37 -5.24
N SER A 7 -0.31 -17.98 -4.29
CA SER A 7 -1.74 -17.71 -4.04
C SER A 7 -1.98 -16.26 -3.63
N PHE A 8 -1.07 -15.69 -2.85
CA PHE A 8 -1.10 -14.27 -2.49
C PHE A 8 -1.03 -13.37 -3.72
N PHE A 9 -0.05 -13.55 -4.60
CA PHE A 9 0.08 -12.72 -5.80
C PHE A 9 -1.10 -12.87 -6.75
N GLU A 10 -1.63 -14.08 -6.92
CA GLU A 10 -2.85 -14.33 -7.71
C GLU A 10 -4.05 -13.56 -7.16
N GLU A 11 -4.27 -13.58 -5.84
CA GLU A 11 -5.36 -12.83 -5.21
C GLU A 11 -5.15 -11.32 -5.28
N VAL A 12 -3.93 -10.82 -5.07
CA VAL A 12 -3.64 -9.39 -5.17
C VAL A 12 -3.94 -8.91 -6.59
N ARG A 13 -3.43 -9.59 -7.63
CA ARG A 13 -3.73 -9.25 -9.02
C ARG A 13 -5.22 -9.25 -9.29
N ALA A 14 -5.93 -10.29 -8.86
CA ALA A 14 -7.37 -10.41 -9.10
C ALA A 14 -8.18 -9.30 -8.41
N VAL A 15 -7.84 -8.96 -7.16
CA VAL A 15 -8.57 -7.94 -6.38
C VAL A 15 -8.21 -6.52 -6.81
N TYR A 16 -6.95 -6.26 -7.12
CA TYR A 16 -6.47 -4.92 -7.48
C TYR A 16 -6.62 -4.61 -8.97
N ALA A 17 -6.91 -5.57 -9.86
CA ALA A 17 -7.00 -5.33 -11.31
C ALA A 17 -7.89 -4.14 -11.69
N GLU A 18 -9.14 -4.11 -11.20
CA GLU A 18 -10.07 -3.01 -11.50
C GLU A 18 -9.62 -1.69 -10.88
N THR A 19 -9.12 -1.73 -9.64
CA THR A 19 -8.61 -0.53 -8.94
C THR A 19 -7.39 0.05 -9.65
N ALA A 20 -6.45 -0.80 -10.07
CA ALA A 20 -5.25 -0.40 -10.77
C ALA A 20 -5.59 0.19 -12.14
N ALA A 21 -6.52 -0.42 -12.87
CA ALA A 21 -6.99 0.12 -14.15
C ALA A 21 -7.69 1.48 -13.98
N ALA A 22 -8.62 1.60 -13.03
CA ALA A 22 -9.39 2.82 -12.79
C ALA A 22 -8.52 4.00 -12.32
N LEU A 23 -7.42 3.73 -11.61
CA LEU A 23 -6.49 4.72 -11.08
C LEU A 23 -5.22 4.86 -11.92
N GLU A 24 -5.13 4.17 -13.07
CA GLU A 24 -3.96 4.16 -13.95
C GLU A 24 -2.65 3.78 -13.22
N LEU A 25 -2.73 2.83 -12.30
CA LEU A 25 -1.55 2.32 -11.60
C LEU A 25 -0.79 1.35 -12.50
N SER A 26 0.51 1.57 -12.63
CA SER A 26 1.45 0.62 -13.22
C SER A 26 1.77 -0.53 -12.25
N GLY A 27 2.02 -1.73 -12.79
CA GLY A 27 2.36 -2.93 -12.01
C GLY A 27 1.36 -4.08 -12.16
N PRO A 28 1.39 -5.07 -11.25
CA PRO A 28 2.25 -5.13 -10.09
C PRO A 28 3.70 -5.49 -10.42
N VAL A 29 4.63 -5.01 -9.59
CA VAL A 29 5.99 -5.57 -9.48
C VAL A 29 6.03 -6.45 -8.23
N GLU A 30 6.42 -7.71 -8.41
CA GLU A 30 6.36 -8.73 -7.36
C GLU A 30 7.75 -9.15 -6.91
N THR A 31 7.91 -9.39 -5.60
CA THR A 31 9.16 -9.88 -5.02
C THR A 31 8.89 -10.73 -3.78
N THR A 32 9.80 -11.65 -3.48
CA THR A 32 9.78 -12.51 -2.29
C THR A 32 11.05 -12.38 -1.45
N HIS A 33 11.88 -11.36 -1.71
CA HIS A 33 13.23 -11.24 -1.14
C HIS A 33 13.28 -11.18 0.40
N VAL A 34 12.30 -10.53 1.03
CA VAL A 34 12.16 -10.48 2.51
C VAL A 34 10.84 -11.13 2.91
N LEU A 35 9.77 -10.70 2.26
CA LEU A 35 8.42 -11.25 2.33
C LEU A 35 7.74 -11.01 0.98
N PRO A 36 6.66 -11.74 0.62
CA PRO A 36 5.93 -11.51 -0.61
C PRO A 36 5.34 -10.11 -0.64
N VAL A 37 5.74 -9.32 -1.62
CA VAL A 37 5.23 -7.97 -1.86
C VAL A 37 4.77 -7.85 -3.30
N SER A 38 3.60 -7.25 -3.49
CA SER A 38 3.06 -6.85 -4.79
C SER A 38 2.87 -5.34 -4.78
N ALA A 39 3.61 -4.63 -5.63
CA ALA A 39 3.66 -3.18 -5.64
C ALA A 39 3.06 -2.57 -6.91
N TYR A 40 2.15 -1.61 -6.73
CA TYR A 40 1.57 -0.78 -7.79
C TYR A 40 2.08 0.66 -7.65
N LYS A 41 2.24 1.39 -8.76
CA LYS A 41 2.79 2.75 -8.74
C LYS A 41 2.09 3.71 -9.70
N ARG A 42 2.07 4.99 -9.33
CA ARG A 42 1.74 6.11 -10.23
C ARG A 42 2.60 7.31 -9.86
N GLY A 43 3.52 7.69 -10.75
CA GLY A 43 4.51 8.73 -10.45
C GLY A 43 5.30 8.42 -9.19
N ALA A 44 5.32 9.37 -8.25
CA ALA A 44 5.99 9.27 -6.95
C ALA A 44 5.25 8.44 -5.90
N LEU A 45 4.00 8.03 -6.17
CA LEU A 45 3.19 7.22 -5.26
C LEU A 45 3.38 5.73 -5.53
N ALA A 46 3.48 4.95 -4.47
CA ALA A 46 3.50 3.49 -4.51
C ALA A 46 2.53 2.91 -3.48
N TYR A 47 1.82 1.86 -3.88
CA TYR A 47 0.99 1.01 -3.01
C TYR A 47 1.66 -0.35 -2.94
N ARG A 48 2.13 -0.74 -1.76
CA ARG A 48 2.79 -2.03 -1.52
C ARG A 48 1.88 -2.90 -0.69
N VAL A 49 1.43 -4.00 -1.28
CA VAL A 49 0.68 -5.03 -0.56
C VAL A 49 1.67 -6.11 -0.13
N SER A 50 1.74 -6.41 1.15
CA SER A 50 2.70 -7.35 1.77
C SER A 50 1.98 -8.48 2.48
N LEU A 51 2.51 -9.70 2.41
CA LEU A 51 2.05 -10.83 3.21
C LEU A 51 3.08 -11.19 4.30
N ASP A 52 2.71 -11.02 5.56
CA ASP A 52 3.45 -11.57 6.68
C ASP A 52 2.95 -12.99 6.98
N PHE A 53 3.76 -13.99 6.63
CA PHE A 53 3.42 -15.39 6.89
C PHE A 53 3.45 -15.78 8.36
N ARG A 54 4.24 -15.08 9.18
CA ARG A 54 4.41 -15.38 10.61
C ARG A 54 3.17 -14.94 11.38
N GLU A 55 2.74 -13.71 11.13
CA GLU A 55 1.54 -13.14 11.75
C GLU A 55 0.24 -13.61 11.05
N GLY A 56 0.36 -14.12 9.82
CA GLY A 56 -0.77 -14.45 8.97
C GLY A 56 -1.59 -13.19 8.68
N ALA A 57 -0.90 -12.13 8.28
CA ALA A 57 -1.46 -10.80 8.04
C ALA A 57 -1.11 -10.28 6.64
N VAL A 58 -2.01 -9.51 6.05
CA VAL A 58 -1.78 -8.78 4.80
C VAL A 58 -1.93 -7.30 5.05
N GLU A 59 -0.94 -6.52 4.64
CA GLU A 59 -0.87 -5.08 4.87
C GLU A 59 -0.77 -4.34 3.54
N CYS A 60 -1.20 -3.09 3.52
CA CYS A 60 -1.07 -2.22 2.36
C CYS A 60 -0.45 -0.89 2.81
N ASP A 61 0.82 -0.70 2.47
CA ASP A 61 1.56 0.52 2.71
C ASP A 61 1.40 1.45 1.52
N VAL A 62 1.28 2.74 1.80
CA VAL A 62 1.37 3.82 0.81
C VAL A 62 2.69 4.54 1.03
N SER A 63 3.48 4.64 -0.02
CA SER A 63 4.70 5.43 -0.03
C SER A 63 4.57 6.61 -1.00
N PHE A 64 5.15 7.74 -0.60
CA PHE A 64 5.34 8.90 -1.46
C PHE A 64 6.81 9.31 -1.40
N THR A 65 7.46 9.43 -2.55
CA THR A 65 8.87 9.77 -2.64
C THR A 65 9.07 11.10 -3.34
N THR A 66 9.75 12.02 -2.67
CA THR A 66 10.26 13.28 -3.21
C THR A 66 11.77 13.15 -3.46
N ASP A 67 12.39 14.23 -3.94
CA ASP A 67 13.85 14.27 -4.16
C ASP A 67 14.67 14.05 -2.87
N SER A 68 14.10 14.34 -1.70
CA SER A 68 14.81 14.36 -0.43
C SER A 68 14.23 13.42 0.64
N LEU A 69 12.97 13.02 0.50
CA LEU A 69 12.22 12.28 1.51
C LEU A 69 11.43 11.13 0.89
N THR A 70 11.35 10.03 1.64
CA THR A 70 10.31 9.02 1.42
C THR A 70 9.39 8.98 2.63
N PHE A 71 8.11 9.16 2.40
CA PHE A 71 7.05 8.95 3.37
C PHE A 71 6.51 7.55 3.22
N THR A 72 6.17 6.87 4.32
CA THR A 72 5.46 5.58 4.27
C THR A 72 4.49 5.46 5.43
N VAL A 73 3.27 5.03 5.13
CA VAL A 73 2.19 4.83 6.10
C VAL A 73 1.24 3.75 5.64
N ASP A 74 0.62 3.04 6.57
CA ASP A 74 -0.46 2.09 6.26
C ASP A 74 -1.68 2.82 5.66
N ILE A 75 -2.41 2.12 4.79
CA ILE A 75 -3.56 2.71 4.08
C ILE A 75 -4.71 3.16 4.99
N GLU A 76 -4.96 2.50 6.12
CA GLU A 76 -6.07 2.86 7.04
C GLU A 76 -5.83 4.18 7.79
N PRO A 77 -4.69 4.40 8.49
CA PRO A 77 -4.33 5.71 9.03
C PRO A 77 -4.40 6.83 8.00
N LEU A 78 -3.95 6.57 6.76
CA LEU A 78 -4.03 7.55 5.68
C LEU A 78 -5.48 7.86 5.29
N ALA A 79 -6.33 6.84 5.16
CA ALA A 79 -7.75 6.99 4.87
C ALA A 79 -8.50 7.77 5.96
N ILE A 80 -8.13 7.57 7.23
CA ILE A 80 -8.67 8.33 8.36
C ILE A 80 -8.22 9.80 8.29
N ALA A 81 -6.92 10.05 8.09
CA ALA A 81 -6.39 11.41 7.99
C ALA A 81 -6.98 12.18 6.79
N ALA A 82 -7.34 11.46 5.72
CA ALA A 82 -8.00 12.00 4.54
C ALA A 82 -9.51 12.25 4.74
N GLY A 83 -10.09 11.81 5.86
CA GLY A 83 -11.51 11.95 6.16
C GLY A 83 -12.43 11.06 5.31
N VAL A 84 -11.89 10.06 4.60
CA VAL A 84 -12.70 9.12 3.81
C VAL A 84 -13.19 7.92 4.63
N VAL A 85 -12.69 7.78 5.86
CA VAL A 85 -13.09 6.79 6.86
C VAL A 85 -13.13 7.45 8.23
N GLU A 86 -14.18 7.19 9.02
CA GLU A 86 -14.40 7.87 10.30
C GLU A 86 -13.47 7.40 11.42
N LYS A 87 -13.12 6.11 11.46
CA LYS A 87 -12.35 5.50 12.54
C LYS A 87 -11.63 4.22 12.12
N ARG A 88 -10.67 3.80 12.94
CA ARG A 88 -9.95 2.53 12.79
C ARG A 88 -10.86 1.31 12.90
N GLY A 89 -10.41 0.20 12.31
CA GLY A 89 -11.09 -1.10 12.33
C GLY A 89 -12.10 -1.28 11.20
N GLY A 90 -12.02 -0.44 10.16
CA GLY A 90 -12.92 -0.55 9.01
C GLY A 90 -12.49 -1.62 8.00
N ILE A 91 -11.28 -2.15 8.13
CA ILE A 91 -10.76 -3.27 7.33
C ILE A 91 -10.17 -4.38 8.19
N SER A 92 -10.16 -5.59 7.63
CA SER A 92 -9.44 -6.73 8.18
C SER A 92 -8.02 -6.75 7.62
N TYR A 93 -7.08 -7.25 8.42
CA TYR A 93 -5.70 -7.54 8.01
C TYR A 93 -5.41 -9.04 8.00
N SER A 94 -6.36 -9.90 8.37
CA SER A 94 -6.12 -11.34 8.46
C SER A 94 -5.84 -11.97 7.09
N ALA A 95 -4.83 -12.83 7.05
CA ALA A 95 -4.48 -13.72 5.97
C ALA A 95 -4.29 -15.17 6.48
N ARG A 96 -4.96 -15.59 7.57
CA ARG A 96 -4.82 -16.96 8.12
C ARG A 96 -5.40 -18.07 7.24
N ASN A 97 -6.18 -17.67 6.23
CA ASN A 97 -6.64 -18.50 5.11
C ASN A 97 -6.99 -17.61 3.91
N LEU A 98 -7.19 -18.23 2.75
CA LEU A 98 -7.45 -17.55 1.47
C LEU A 98 -8.68 -16.63 1.53
N LYS A 99 -9.79 -17.09 2.13
CA LYS A 99 -11.03 -16.32 2.27
C LYS A 99 -10.81 -15.05 3.08
N GLN A 100 -10.08 -15.14 4.19
CA GLN A 100 -9.75 -13.99 5.03
C GLN A 100 -8.80 -13.03 4.32
N MET A 101 -7.76 -13.54 3.66
CA MET A 101 -6.83 -12.72 2.87
C MET A 101 -7.58 -11.94 1.79
N ARG A 102 -8.44 -12.59 1.00
CA ARG A 102 -9.25 -11.94 -0.03
C ARG A 102 -10.16 -10.84 0.54
N LYS A 103 -10.81 -11.09 1.69
CA LYS A 103 -11.62 -10.07 2.38
C LYS A 103 -10.77 -8.85 2.79
N SER A 104 -9.58 -9.09 3.34
CA SER A 104 -8.64 -8.03 3.74
C SER A 104 -8.18 -7.22 2.53
N LEU A 105 -7.78 -7.88 1.44
CA LEU A 105 -7.39 -7.25 0.17
C LEU A 105 -8.51 -6.39 -0.43
N LEU A 106 -9.76 -6.86 -0.44
CA LEU A 106 -10.89 -6.10 -0.94
C LEU A 106 -11.12 -4.81 -0.13
N GLY A 107 -10.98 -4.89 1.20
CA GLY A 107 -11.07 -3.73 2.07
C GLY A 107 -9.96 -2.71 1.76
N GLN A 108 -8.72 -3.18 1.64
CA GLN A 108 -7.56 -2.34 1.33
C GLN A 108 -7.67 -1.68 -0.06
N ALA A 109 -8.05 -2.44 -1.08
CA ALA A 109 -8.29 -1.91 -2.42
C ALA A 109 -9.39 -0.83 -2.42
N GLY A 110 -10.48 -1.04 -1.67
CA GLY A 110 -11.53 -0.04 -1.49
C GLY A 110 -11.04 1.23 -0.78
N TYR A 111 -10.03 1.15 0.08
CA TYR A 111 -9.41 2.34 0.68
C TYR A 111 -8.50 3.04 -0.32
N VAL A 112 -7.69 2.31 -1.09
CA VAL A 112 -6.87 2.86 -2.17
C VAL A 112 -7.74 3.64 -3.17
N GLN A 113 -8.89 3.08 -3.58
CA GLN A 113 -9.85 3.75 -4.47
C GLN A 113 -10.35 5.10 -3.92
N ARG A 114 -10.57 5.21 -2.61
CA ARG A 114 -11.07 6.44 -1.98
C ARG A 114 -9.97 7.46 -1.72
N VAL A 115 -8.78 6.99 -1.34
CA VAL A 115 -7.66 7.85 -0.96
C VAL A 115 -6.93 8.39 -2.19
N HIS A 116 -6.67 7.57 -3.20
CA HIS A 116 -5.84 7.96 -4.36
C HIS A 116 -6.28 9.27 -5.04
N PRO A 117 -7.58 9.53 -5.28
CA PRO A 117 -8.03 10.78 -5.91
C PRO A 117 -7.71 12.04 -5.11
N LEU A 118 -7.43 11.93 -3.80
CA LEU A 118 -7.08 13.05 -2.92
C LEU A 118 -5.57 13.33 -2.90
N LEU A 119 -4.76 12.48 -3.54
CA LEU A 119 -3.30 12.59 -3.61
C LEU A 119 -2.88 13.30 -4.90
N THR A 120 -3.28 14.56 -5.04
CA THR A 120 -3.22 15.32 -6.31
C THR A 120 -1.89 16.01 -6.57
N ASP A 121 -1.27 16.58 -5.53
CA ASP A 121 -0.03 17.36 -5.62
C ASP A 121 0.88 17.08 -4.44
N ALA A 122 2.18 17.32 -4.62
CA ALA A 122 3.20 16.92 -3.65
C ALA A 122 2.96 17.51 -2.25
N THR A 123 2.65 18.80 -2.14
CA THR A 123 2.45 19.48 -0.86
C THR A 123 1.27 18.90 -0.10
N THR A 124 0.13 18.73 -0.78
CA THR A 124 -1.06 18.11 -0.18
C THR A 124 -0.79 16.68 0.27
N ILE A 125 -0.03 15.91 -0.53
CA ILE A 125 0.34 14.54 -0.19
C ILE A 125 1.22 14.52 1.06
N GLU A 126 2.28 15.35 1.13
CA GLU A 126 3.16 15.42 2.29
C GLU A 126 2.40 15.76 3.58
N ASP A 127 1.56 16.80 3.54
CA ASP A 127 0.79 17.23 4.72
C ASP A 127 -0.19 16.15 5.17
N LEU A 128 -0.80 15.43 4.23
CA LEU A 128 -1.68 14.32 4.54
C LEU A 128 -0.89 13.13 5.12
N MET A 129 0.27 12.79 4.56
CA MET A 129 1.15 11.74 5.08
C MET A 129 1.59 12.04 6.52
N ARG A 130 2.01 13.28 6.81
CA ARG A 130 2.38 13.71 8.17
C ARG A 130 1.22 13.60 9.14
N ARG A 131 0.03 14.07 8.76
CA ARG A 131 -1.20 13.94 9.59
C ARG A 131 -1.58 12.48 9.84
N ALA A 132 -1.31 11.59 8.89
CA ALA A 132 -1.51 10.15 9.04
C ALA A 132 -0.45 9.47 9.93
N GLY A 133 0.59 10.20 10.35
CA GLY A 133 1.70 9.65 11.13
C GLY A 133 2.68 8.83 10.29
N ALA A 134 2.87 9.19 9.02
CA ALA A 134 3.83 8.54 8.15
C ALA A 134 5.24 8.58 8.73
N ARG A 135 5.98 7.49 8.53
CA ARG A 135 7.42 7.46 8.77
C ARG A 135 8.13 8.23 7.65
N GLU A 136 9.05 9.09 8.05
CA GLU A 136 9.87 9.88 7.13
C GLU A 136 11.29 9.33 7.07
N TRP A 137 11.77 9.08 5.85
CA TRP A 137 13.14 8.63 5.60
C TRP A 137 13.85 9.68 4.75
N HIS A 138 14.92 10.25 5.27
CA HIS A 138 15.80 11.10 4.47
C HIS A 138 16.57 10.23 3.47
N GLY A 139 16.52 10.61 2.19
CA GLY A 139 17.29 9.91 1.17
C GLY A 139 18.78 9.95 1.50
N HIS A 140 19.42 8.79 1.65
CA HIS A 140 20.86 8.71 1.51
C HIS A 140 21.14 9.00 0.02
N ARG A 141 21.80 10.13 -0.29
CA ARG A 141 22.38 10.33 -1.63
C ARG A 141 23.20 9.08 -1.94
N SER A 142 22.80 8.32 -2.96
CA SER A 142 23.75 7.50 -3.68
C SER A 142 24.77 8.48 -4.26
N THR A 143 25.97 8.51 -3.68
CA THR A 143 27.11 9.20 -4.28
C THR A 143 27.26 8.63 -5.70
N PRO A 144 27.22 9.44 -6.76
CA PRO A 144 27.58 8.92 -8.07
C PRO A 144 29.05 8.50 -7.99
N GLU A 145 29.32 7.22 -8.23
CA GLU A 145 30.69 6.76 -8.49
C GLU A 145 31.23 7.54 -9.69
N GLN A 146 32.40 8.17 -9.50
CA GLN A 146 33.14 8.89 -10.52
C GLN A 146 33.87 7.92 -11.45
#